data_AF-A0A5R9E1A6-F1
#
_entry.id   AF-A0A5R9E1A6-F1
#
_cell.length_a   1.000
_cell.length_b   1.000
_cell.length_c   1.000
_cell.angle_alpha   90.00
_cell.angle_beta   90.00
_cell.angle_gamma   90.00
#
_symmetry.space_group_name_H-M   'P 1'
#
loop_
_entity.id
_entity.type
_entity.pdbx_description
1 polymer ?
#
loop_
_entity_poly.entity_id
_entity_poly.type
_entity_poly.pdbx_seq_one_letter_code
_entity_poly.pdbx_strand_id
1 'polypeptide(L)'
;MIVSVNKRFDFFLNELTSNFTRFELEEFTNLESKYSKAMYRLLKQWRTVGKKEWSIEDFRYLLDIPKSYQLIDIDRKVLNPIKNELSSIFKNFSIRKIKQGRGGKVVALEFTFQKEIIPKPSKKGNKASIRREILPDWAKDDYIPPKPKLMDKKTYEDFATKMADFGNKIDSYESTVKQYEKDLAHWEKNISKIMYISITALN
;
A
#
# COMPACT_ATOMS: atom_id res chain seq x y z
N MET A 1 7.83 15.98 -28.78
CA MET A 1 8.88 15.68 -27.78
C MET A 1 8.77 14.21 -27.43
N ILE A 2 9.83 13.42 -27.61
CA ILE A 2 9.84 12.00 -27.24
C ILE A 2 10.55 11.92 -25.89
N VAL A 3 9.83 11.45 -24.87
CA VAL A 3 10.38 11.27 -23.52
C VAL A 3 10.50 9.76 -23.29
N SER A 4 11.72 9.27 -23.12
CA SER A 4 11.98 7.86 -22.80
C SER A 4 12.25 7.71 -21.30
N VAL A 5 11.62 6.71 -20.68
CA VAL A 5 11.84 6.41 -19.26
C VAL A 5 13.06 5.48 -19.11
N ASN A 6 13.81 5.66 -18.03
CA ASN A 6 14.86 4.72 -17.62
C ASN A 6 14.25 3.34 -17.29
N LYS A 7 14.80 2.28 -17.90
CA LYS A 7 14.33 0.89 -17.79
C LYS A 7 14.18 0.37 -16.35
N ARG A 8 14.93 0.92 -15.39
CA ARG A 8 14.81 0.55 -13.96
C ARG A 8 13.45 0.93 -13.34
N PHE A 9 12.76 1.91 -13.91
CA PHE A 9 11.47 2.42 -13.40
C PHE A 9 10.26 1.95 -14.21
N ASP A 10 10.47 1.17 -15.27
CA ASP A 10 9.41 0.72 -16.18
C ASP A 10 8.34 -0.10 -15.44
N PHE A 11 8.78 -0.99 -14.54
CA PHE A 11 7.89 -1.78 -13.70
C PHE A 11 6.99 -0.91 -12.79
N PHE A 12 7.58 0.09 -12.12
CA PHE A 12 6.82 1.00 -11.24
C PHE A 12 5.81 1.83 -12.03
N LEU A 13 6.18 2.30 -13.23
CA LEU A 13 5.25 3.06 -14.06
C LEU A 13 4.09 2.20 -14.55
N ASN A 14 4.37 0.97 -14.97
CA ASN A 14 3.33 0.03 -15.39
C ASN A 14 2.35 -0.27 -14.26
N GLU A 15 2.82 -0.48 -13.03
CA GLU A 15 1.96 -0.61 -11.85
C GLU A 15 1.19 0.69 -11.55
N LEU A 16 1.80 1.88 -11.70
CA LEU A 16 1.12 3.16 -11.51
C LEU A 16 0.00 3.38 -12.54
N THR A 17 0.23 3.07 -13.82
CA THR A 17 -0.82 3.11 -14.85
C THR A 17 -1.91 2.08 -14.62
N SER A 18 -1.59 0.93 -14.00
CA SER A 18 -2.59 -0.07 -13.64
C SER A 18 -3.45 0.35 -12.44
N ASN A 19 -2.91 1.17 -11.53
CA ASN A 19 -3.57 1.58 -10.30
C ASN A 19 -4.36 2.90 -10.42
N PHE A 20 -4.07 3.71 -11.44
CA PHE A 20 -4.85 4.92 -11.73
C PHE A 20 -5.96 4.60 -12.73
N THR A 21 -7.20 4.86 -12.34
CA THR A 21 -8.31 4.77 -13.31
C THR A 21 -8.20 5.95 -14.29
N ARG A 22 -8.46 5.74 -15.59
CA ARG A 22 -8.34 6.80 -16.62
C ARG A 22 -9.08 8.10 -16.24
N PHE A 23 -10.26 7.97 -15.63
CA PHE A 23 -11.05 9.10 -15.12
C PHE A 23 -10.34 9.87 -14.01
N GLU A 24 -9.64 9.19 -13.10
CA GLU A 24 -8.90 9.83 -12.01
C GLU A 24 -7.69 10.60 -12.54
N LEU A 25 -7.08 10.10 -13.62
CA LEU A 25 -5.95 10.79 -14.25
C LEU A 25 -6.43 12.08 -14.91
N GLU A 26 -7.53 12.05 -15.65
CA GLU A 26 -8.12 13.22 -16.30
C GLU A 26 -8.52 14.29 -15.27
N GLU A 27 -9.20 13.88 -14.19
CA GLU A 27 -9.52 14.75 -13.04
C GLU A 27 -8.25 15.37 -12.45
N PHE A 28 -7.19 14.57 -12.24
CA PHE A 28 -5.94 15.03 -11.65
C PHE A 28 -5.15 15.98 -12.56
N THR A 29 -5.17 15.76 -13.88
CA THR A 29 -4.48 16.62 -14.84
C THR A 29 -5.12 17.99 -14.99
N ASN A 30 -6.43 18.11 -14.72
CA ASN A 30 -7.15 19.38 -14.75
C ASN A 30 -6.90 20.26 -13.52
N LEU A 31 -6.24 19.73 -12.48
CA LEU A 31 -5.86 20.53 -11.32
C LEU A 31 -4.62 21.37 -11.65
N GLU A 32 -4.60 22.62 -11.19
CA GLU A 32 -3.47 23.53 -11.42
C GLU A 32 -2.61 23.63 -10.16
N SER A 33 -3.25 23.86 -9.01
CA SER A 33 -2.56 24.05 -7.74
C SER A 33 -1.89 22.77 -7.24
N LYS A 34 -0.62 22.90 -6.81
CA LYS A 34 0.12 21.84 -6.10
C LYS A 34 -0.66 21.32 -4.88
N TYR A 35 -1.27 22.23 -4.12
CA TYR A 35 -2.03 21.86 -2.93
C TYR A 35 -3.33 21.15 -3.28
N SER A 36 -4.00 21.53 -4.36
CA SER A 36 -5.20 20.84 -4.86
C SER A 36 -4.88 19.43 -5.31
N LYS A 37 -3.77 19.24 -6.06
CA LYS A 37 -3.27 17.91 -6.46
C LYS A 37 -2.98 17.01 -5.27
N ALA A 38 -2.26 17.53 -4.27
CA ALA A 38 -1.96 16.78 -3.06
C ALA A 38 -3.24 16.43 -2.27
N MET A 39 -4.16 17.39 -2.11
CA MET A 39 -5.42 17.17 -1.42
C MET A 39 -6.35 16.21 -2.15
N TYR A 40 -6.43 16.27 -3.49
CA TYR A 40 -7.18 15.31 -4.30
C TYR A 40 -6.73 13.88 -3.99
N ARG A 41 -5.43 13.63 -3.99
CA ARG A 41 -4.86 12.31 -3.67
C ARG A 41 -5.27 11.84 -2.28
N LEU A 42 -5.18 12.72 -1.28
CA LEU A 42 -5.57 12.41 0.09
C LEU A 42 -7.06 12.08 0.21
N LEU A 43 -7.93 12.90 -0.39
CA LEU A 43 -9.39 12.71 -0.30
C LEU A 43 -9.88 11.52 -1.13
N LYS A 44 -9.22 11.20 -2.24
CA LYS A 44 -9.60 10.06 -3.10
C LYS A 44 -9.51 8.73 -2.35
N GLN A 45 -8.57 8.61 -1.40
CA GLN A 45 -8.51 7.45 -0.50
C GLN A 45 -9.81 7.28 0.33
N TRP A 46 -10.49 8.37 0.65
CA TRP A 46 -11.70 8.40 1.47
C TRP A 46 -12.99 8.52 0.63
N ARG A 47 -12.92 8.26 -0.69
CA ARG A 47 -14.05 8.45 -1.63
C ARG A 47 -15.31 7.69 -1.26
N THR A 48 -15.18 6.54 -0.58
CA THR A 48 -16.31 5.71 -0.10
C THR A 48 -16.90 6.17 1.23
N VAL A 49 -16.11 6.86 2.06
CA VAL A 49 -16.52 7.35 3.37
C VAL A 49 -17.21 8.72 3.25
N GLY A 50 -16.71 9.58 2.37
CA GLY A 50 -17.29 10.91 2.10
C GLY A 50 -16.93 11.99 3.12
N LYS A 51 -16.11 11.67 4.13
CA LYS A 51 -15.64 12.66 5.10
C LYS A 51 -14.27 12.30 5.64
N LYS A 52 -13.46 13.31 5.95
CA LYS A 52 -12.19 13.16 6.64
C LYS A 52 -11.85 14.41 7.44
N GLU A 53 -11.38 14.18 8.66
CA GLU A 53 -10.86 15.22 9.54
C GLU A 53 -9.35 15.03 9.71
N TRP A 54 -8.63 16.16 9.70
CA TRP A 54 -7.21 16.23 10.05
C TRP A 54 -6.97 17.34 11.06
N SER A 55 -6.07 17.10 12.01
CA SER A 55 -5.54 18.17 12.85
C SER A 55 -4.84 19.22 11.97
N ILE A 56 -4.76 20.46 12.43
CA ILE A 56 -4.06 21.51 11.69
C ILE A 56 -2.57 21.18 11.50
N GLU A 57 -1.97 20.44 12.43
CA GLU A 57 -0.56 20.02 12.36
C GLU A 57 -0.37 18.93 11.30
N ASP A 58 -1.21 17.89 11.32
CA ASP A 58 -1.19 16.83 10.29
C ASP A 58 -1.48 17.41 8.91
N PHE A 59 -2.43 18.33 8.81
CA PHE A 59 -2.77 18.99 7.55
C PHE A 59 -1.55 19.73 6.96
N ARG A 60 -0.78 20.43 7.81
CA ARG A 60 0.44 21.12 7.37
C ARG A 60 1.52 20.14 6.95
N TYR A 61 1.68 19.04 7.69
CA TYR A 61 2.65 18.02 7.36
C TYR A 61 2.31 17.32 6.04
N LEU A 62 1.07 16.87 5.87
CA LEU A 62 0.61 16.13 4.69
C LEU A 62 0.67 16.94 3.39
N LEU A 63 0.52 18.26 3.47
CA LEU A 63 0.57 19.15 2.32
C LEU A 63 1.92 19.88 2.17
N ASP A 64 2.92 19.60 3.00
CA ASP A 64 4.19 20.31 3.05
C ASP A 64 4.02 21.84 3.15
N ILE A 65 3.13 22.30 4.03
CA ILE A 65 2.86 23.73 4.23
C ILE A 65 3.98 24.33 5.09
N PRO A 66 4.71 25.36 4.61
CA PRO A 66 5.80 25.98 5.36
C PRO A 66 5.33 26.50 6.72
N LYS A 67 6.09 26.29 7.79
CA LYS A 67 5.75 26.76 9.15
C LYS A 67 5.52 28.28 9.24
N SER A 68 6.12 29.06 8.34
CA SER A 68 5.94 30.52 8.24
C SER A 68 4.53 30.96 7.86
N TYR A 69 3.73 30.08 7.25
CA TYR A 69 2.37 30.45 6.83
C TYR A 69 1.46 30.63 8.05
N GLN A 70 0.92 31.82 8.18
CA GLN A 70 -0.15 32.12 9.13
C GLN A 70 -1.47 31.52 8.64
N LEU A 71 -2.48 31.44 9.53
CA LEU A 71 -3.81 30.90 9.16
C LEU A 71 -4.43 31.64 7.96
N ILE A 72 -4.21 32.96 7.84
CA ILE A 72 -4.71 33.75 6.70
C ILE A 72 -4.02 33.38 5.38
N ASP A 73 -2.73 33.02 5.41
CA ASP A 73 -2.01 32.54 4.24
C ASP A 73 -2.45 31.14 3.85
N ILE A 74 -2.71 30.27 4.85
CA ILE A 74 -3.27 28.93 4.61
C ILE A 74 -4.64 29.08 3.94
N ASP A 75 -5.50 29.96 4.43
CA ASP A 75 -6.81 30.21 3.83
C ASP A 75 -6.67 30.67 2.37
N ARG A 76 -5.83 31.69 2.14
CA ARG A 76 -5.70 32.30 0.81
C ARG A 76 -4.98 31.41 -0.20
N LYS A 77 -3.89 30.75 0.19
CA LYS A 77 -2.98 30.03 -0.72
C LYS A 77 -3.21 28.53 -0.78
N VAL A 78 -3.88 27.96 0.23
CA VAL A 78 -4.08 26.51 0.34
C VAL A 78 -5.57 26.18 0.27
N LEU A 79 -6.38 26.67 1.21
CA LEU A 79 -7.80 26.28 1.27
C LEU A 79 -8.65 26.86 0.13
N ASN A 80 -8.43 28.12 -0.27
CA ASN A 80 -9.18 28.72 -1.37
C ASN A 80 -8.93 28.01 -2.71
N PRO A 81 -7.68 27.75 -3.14
CA PRO A 81 -7.43 26.94 -4.34
C PRO A 81 -8.03 25.54 -4.25
N ILE A 82 -7.85 24.85 -3.12
CA ILE A 82 -8.42 23.52 -2.89
C ILE A 82 -9.94 23.56 -3.04
N LYS A 83 -10.61 24.54 -2.42
CA LYS A 83 -12.06 24.68 -2.49
C LYS A 83 -12.53 24.91 -3.93
N ASN A 84 -11.91 25.83 -4.65
CA ASN A 84 -12.33 26.20 -6.00
C ASN A 84 -12.14 25.04 -6.99
N GLU A 85 -10.98 24.38 -6.97
CA GLU A 85 -10.67 23.31 -7.92
C GLU A 85 -11.41 22.01 -7.56
N LEU A 86 -11.39 21.60 -6.28
CA LEU A 86 -11.98 20.32 -5.88
C LEU A 86 -13.50 20.33 -5.84
N SER A 87 -14.15 21.49 -5.70
CA SER A 87 -15.61 21.59 -5.81
C SER A 87 -16.14 21.18 -7.19
N SER A 88 -15.32 21.26 -8.24
CA SER A 88 -15.69 20.82 -9.59
C SER A 88 -15.63 19.29 -9.75
N ILE A 89 -14.83 18.62 -8.91
CA ILE A 89 -14.58 17.18 -8.99
C ILE A 89 -15.45 16.42 -7.97
N PHE A 90 -15.44 16.87 -6.72
CA PHE A 90 -16.19 16.24 -5.64
C PHE A 90 -17.55 16.93 -5.44
N LYS A 91 -18.63 16.17 -5.64
CA LYS A 91 -20.00 16.66 -5.41
C LYS A 91 -20.22 17.02 -3.94
N ASN A 92 -20.86 18.16 -3.68
CA ASN A 92 -21.12 18.71 -2.34
C ASN A 92 -19.86 18.84 -1.46
N PHE A 93 -18.73 19.19 -2.07
CA PHE A 93 -17.50 19.42 -1.33
C PHE A 93 -17.60 20.64 -0.41
N SER A 94 -17.25 20.45 0.86
CA SER A 94 -17.22 21.50 1.87
C SER A 94 -16.06 21.31 2.84
N ILE A 95 -15.52 22.44 3.31
CA ILE A 95 -14.42 22.50 4.25
C ILE A 95 -14.90 23.27 5.48
N ARG A 96 -14.86 22.63 6.65
CA ARG A 96 -15.21 23.24 7.93
C ARG A 96 -13.99 23.33 8.83
N LYS A 97 -13.89 24.44 9.56
CA LYS A 97 -12.85 24.66 10.57
C LYS A 97 -13.39 24.33 11.94
N ILE A 98 -12.82 23.33 12.60
CA ILE A 98 -13.16 22.97 13.96
C ILE A 98 -12.35 23.86 14.90
N LYS A 99 -13.06 24.64 15.71
CA LYS A 99 -12.48 25.57 16.68
C LYS A 99 -12.70 25.05 18.09
N GLN A 100 -11.70 25.22 18.95
CA GLN A 100 -11.78 24.78 20.35
C GLN A 100 -11.20 25.84 21.30
N GLY A 101 -11.74 25.88 22.52
CA GLY A 101 -11.25 26.72 23.61
C GLY A 101 -11.70 28.19 23.54
N ARG A 102 -11.34 28.96 24.58
CA ARG A 102 -11.62 30.39 24.69
C ARG A 102 -10.72 31.16 23.72
N GLY A 103 -11.31 31.85 22.74
CA GLY A 103 -10.58 32.54 21.66
C GLY A 103 -10.67 31.86 20.29
N GLY A 104 -11.32 30.69 20.18
CA GLY A 104 -11.71 30.12 18.89
C GLY A 104 -10.55 29.69 18.00
N LYS A 105 -9.48 29.13 18.59
CA LYS A 105 -8.34 28.60 17.85
C LYS A 105 -8.78 27.43 16.97
N VAL A 106 -8.35 27.42 15.71
CA VAL A 106 -8.62 26.31 14.77
C VAL A 106 -7.71 25.15 15.14
N VAL A 107 -8.30 24.03 15.52
CA VAL A 107 -7.59 22.80 15.93
C VAL A 107 -7.54 21.80 14.78
N ALA A 108 -8.64 21.69 14.02
CA ALA A 108 -8.76 20.72 12.95
C ALA A 108 -9.53 21.28 11.75
N LEU A 109 -9.36 20.62 10.62
CA LEU A 109 -10.06 20.87 9.37
C LEU A 109 -10.84 19.61 8.99
N GLU A 110 -12.13 19.77 8.78
CA GLU A 110 -13.03 18.72 8.34
C GLU A 110 -13.42 18.93 6.89
N PHE A 111 -13.22 17.89 6.10
CA PHE A 111 -13.56 17.83 4.69
C PHE A 111 -14.73 16.88 4.50
N THR A 112 -15.78 17.31 3.82
CA THR A 112 -16.98 16.51 3.55
C THR A 112 -17.35 16.60 2.08
N PHE A 113 -17.78 15.48 1.49
CA PHE A 113 -18.20 15.38 0.11
C PHE A 113 -19.15 14.18 -0.07
N GLN A 114 -19.84 14.11 -1.21
CA GLN A 114 -20.72 13.00 -1.52
C GLN A 114 -19.92 11.72 -1.73
N LYS A 115 -20.24 10.68 -0.94
CA LYS A 115 -19.61 9.36 -1.07
C LYS A 115 -19.89 8.74 -2.45
N GLU A 116 -18.87 8.15 -3.04
CA GLU A 116 -19.00 7.34 -4.24
C GLU A 116 -19.65 6.00 -3.88
N ILE A 117 -20.72 5.65 -4.60
CA ILE A 117 -21.34 4.34 -4.49
C ILE A 117 -20.53 3.40 -5.38
N ILE A 118 -19.61 2.66 -4.78
CA ILE A 118 -19.03 1.52 -5.47
C ILE A 118 -20.15 0.47 -5.54
N PRO A 119 -20.62 0.08 -6.74
CA PRO A 119 -21.56 -1.01 -6.84
C PRO A 119 -20.87 -2.22 -6.23
N LYS A 120 -21.36 -2.66 -5.06
CA LYS A 120 -20.96 -3.96 -4.53
C LYS A 120 -21.27 -4.97 -5.64
N PRO A 121 -20.35 -5.86 -6.00
CA PRO A 121 -20.68 -6.92 -6.94
C PRO A 121 -21.95 -7.59 -6.41
N SER A 122 -23.03 -7.50 -7.18
CA SER A 122 -24.30 -8.09 -6.79
C SER A 122 -23.99 -9.56 -6.52
N LYS A 123 -24.27 -10.01 -5.29
CA LYS A 123 -24.31 -11.44 -5.01
C LYS A 123 -25.50 -11.98 -5.79
N LYS A 124 -25.35 -12.21 -7.09
CA LYS A 124 -26.24 -13.11 -7.82
C LYS A 124 -26.18 -14.42 -7.05
N GLY A 125 -27.28 -14.74 -6.39
CA GLY A 125 -27.41 -15.94 -5.58
C GLY A 125 -27.18 -17.15 -6.46
N ASN A 126 -25.98 -17.71 -6.38
CA ASN A 126 -25.71 -19.08 -6.75
C ASN A 126 -25.21 -19.74 -5.47
N LYS A 127 -25.94 -20.79 -5.08
CA LYS A 127 -25.70 -21.76 -4.00
C LYS A 127 -24.30 -21.69 -3.44
N ALA A 128 -24.18 -21.58 -2.11
CA ALA A 128 -22.97 -21.66 -1.30
C ALA A 128 -21.78 -22.36 -2.00
N SER A 129 -21.11 -21.67 -2.92
CA SER A 129 -19.78 -22.02 -3.31
C SER A 129 -18.97 -21.53 -2.13
N ILE A 130 -18.53 -22.46 -1.28
CA ILE A 130 -17.44 -22.23 -0.34
C ILE A 130 -16.47 -21.33 -1.08
N ARG A 131 -16.36 -20.07 -0.65
CA ARG A 131 -15.31 -19.19 -1.14
C ARG A 131 -14.04 -19.83 -0.60
N ARG A 132 -13.49 -20.78 -1.34
CA ARG A 132 -12.11 -21.19 -1.18
C ARG A 132 -11.36 -19.96 -1.67
N GLU A 133 -11.07 -19.04 -0.75
CA GLU A 133 -9.91 -18.20 -0.90
C GLU A 133 -8.81 -19.15 -1.36
N ILE A 134 -8.22 -18.89 -2.52
CA ILE A 134 -7.10 -19.69 -3.00
C ILE A 134 -5.93 -19.24 -2.12
N LEU A 135 -5.98 -19.62 -0.85
CA LEU A 135 -4.87 -19.54 0.06
C LEU A 135 -3.78 -20.39 -0.60
N PRO A 136 -2.60 -19.81 -0.84
CA PRO A 136 -1.44 -20.61 -1.19
C PRO A 136 -1.33 -21.78 -0.22
N ASP A 137 -0.87 -22.94 -0.68
CA ASP A 137 -0.85 -24.13 0.16
C ASP A 137 -0.14 -23.89 1.50
N TRP A 138 0.87 -23.01 1.54
CA TRP A 138 1.61 -22.62 2.74
C TRP A 138 0.81 -21.84 3.79
N ALA A 139 -0.32 -21.25 3.44
CA ALA A 139 -1.16 -20.42 4.31
C ALA A 139 -2.33 -21.19 4.93
N LYS A 140 -2.43 -22.50 4.67
CA LYS A 140 -3.47 -23.36 5.25
C LYS A 140 -3.03 -23.87 6.62
N ASP A 141 -3.99 -24.01 7.54
CA ASP A 141 -3.71 -24.47 8.91
C ASP A 141 -3.14 -25.90 8.98
N ASP A 142 -3.41 -26.73 7.96
CA ASP A 142 -2.93 -28.10 7.80
C ASP A 142 -1.64 -28.20 6.96
N TYR A 143 -1.01 -27.07 6.64
CA TYR A 143 0.20 -27.06 5.82
C TYR A 143 1.41 -27.66 6.54
N ILE A 144 2.05 -28.64 5.89
CA ILE A 144 3.32 -29.20 6.29
C ILE A 144 4.39 -28.70 5.30
N PRO A 145 5.35 -27.86 5.74
CA PRO A 145 6.40 -27.36 4.86
C PRO A 145 7.23 -28.53 4.31
N PRO A 146 7.62 -28.51 3.02
CA PRO A 146 8.45 -29.56 2.45
C PRO A 146 9.83 -29.58 3.09
N LYS A 147 10.43 -30.77 3.20
CA LYS A 147 11.79 -30.93 3.72
C LYS A 147 12.78 -30.13 2.88
N PRO A 148 13.67 -29.32 3.49
CA PRO A 148 14.73 -28.61 2.78
C PRO A 148 15.54 -29.57 1.91
N LYS A 149 15.98 -29.12 0.73
CA LYS A 149 16.85 -29.89 -0.17
C LYS A 149 18.19 -29.20 -0.34
N LEU A 150 19.28 -29.95 -0.21
CA LEU A 150 20.61 -29.47 -0.53
C LEU A 150 20.86 -29.65 -2.03
N MET A 151 21.43 -28.64 -2.68
CA MET A 151 21.88 -28.76 -4.07
C MET A 151 23.11 -29.66 -4.16
N ASP A 152 23.18 -30.47 -5.22
CA ASP A 152 24.40 -31.22 -5.53
C ASP A 152 25.55 -30.24 -5.80
N LYS A 153 26.78 -30.63 -5.41
CA LYS A 153 27.97 -29.78 -5.47
C LYS A 153 28.23 -29.25 -6.88
N LYS A 154 28.08 -30.11 -7.90
CA LYS A 154 28.25 -29.73 -9.31
C LYS A 154 27.24 -28.67 -9.75
N THR A 155 26.00 -28.77 -9.28
CA THR A 155 24.93 -27.82 -9.57
C THR A 155 25.16 -26.50 -8.84
N TYR A 156 25.68 -26.54 -7.62
CA TYR A 156 26.04 -25.35 -6.85
C TYR A 156 27.18 -24.56 -7.51
N GLU A 157 28.21 -25.25 -8.02
CA GLU A 157 29.33 -24.61 -8.71
C GLU A 157 28.91 -23.92 -10.02
N ASP A 158 28.03 -24.56 -10.82
CA ASP A 158 27.43 -23.95 -12.02
C ASP A 158 26.59 -22.71 -11.67
N PHE A 159 25.79 -22.79 -10.60
CA PHE A 159 25.03 -21.66 -10.08
C PHE A 159 25.93 -20.53 -9.59
N ALA A 160 27.01 -20.86 -8.87
CA ALA A 160 27.95 -19.88 -8.34
C ALA A 160 28.66 -19.11 -9.46
N THR A 161 29.05 -19.83 -10.52
CA THR A 161 29.66 -19.25 -11.72
C THR A 161 28.70 -18.26 -12.40
N LYS A 162 27.45 -18.68 -12.64
CA LYS A 162 26.42 -17.82 -13.26
C LYS A 162 26.15 -16.56 -12.45
N MET A 163 26.11 -16.66 -11.14
CA MET A 163 25.85 -15.52 -10.26
C MET A 163 27.06 -14.58 -10.11
N ALA A 164 28.28 -15.09 -10.25
CA ALA A 164 29.49 -14.28 -10.34
C ALA A 164 29.49 -13.41 -11.62
N ASP A 165 28.97 -13.92 -12.74
CA ASP A 165 28.78 -13.16 -13.98
C ASP A 165 27.80 -11.98 -13.81
N PHE A 166 26.85 -12.09 -12.88
CA PHE A 166 25.94 -10.99 -12.49
C PHE A 166 26.52 -10.05 -11.42
N GLY A 167 27.78 -10.23 -11.02
CA GLY A 167 28.47 -9.38 -10.04
C GLY A 167 28.10 -9.67 -8.57
N ASN A 168 27.45 -10.80 -8.29
CA ASN A 168 27.11 -11.21 -6.93
C ASN A 168 28.25 -12.03 -6.28
N LYS A 169 28.53 -11.78 -5.00
CA LYS A 169 29.41 -12.62 -4.20
C LYS A 169 28.58 -13.71 -3.53
N ILE A 170 28.92 -14.98 -3.79
CA ILE A 170 28.28 -16.13 -3.15
C ILE A 170 29.23 -16.71 -2.10
N ASP A 171 28.65 -17.20 -1.01
CA ASP A 171 29.36 -17.87 0.06
C ASP A 171 29.97 -19.20 -0.40
N SER A 172 30.83 -19.80 0.42
CA SER A 172 31.39 -21.13 0.12
C SER A 172 30.32 -22.23 0.20
N TYR A 173 30.50 -23.31 -0.56
CA TYR A 173 29.67 -24.51 -0.46
C TYR A 173 29.61 -25.05 0.97
N GLU A 174 30.72 -25.03 1.72
CA GLU A 174 30.76 -25.45 3.13
C GLU A 174 29.87 -24.61 4.03
N SER A 175 29.81 -23.29 3.78
CA SER A 175 28.89 -22.38 4.49
C SER A 175 27.43 -22.72 4.17
N THR A 176 27.16 -23.07 2.91
CA THR A 176 25.82 -23.45 2.44
C THR A 176 25.36 -24.77 3.06
N VAL A 177 26.26 -25.76 3.19
CA VAL A 177 26.00 -27.02 3.89
C VAL A 177 25.66 -26.77 5.36
N LYS A 178 26.45 -25.92 6.04
CA LYS A 178 26.20 -25.57 7.45
C LYS A 178 24.86 -24.86 7.66
N GLN A 179 24.49 -23.97 6.73
CA GLN A 179 23.19 -23.30 6.75
C GLN A 179 22.05 -24.31 6.52
N TYR A 180 22.22 -25.25 5.59
CA TYR A 180 21.27 -26.32 5.35
C TYR A 180 21.05 -27.22 6.58
N GLU A 181 22.11 -27.59 7.30
CA GLU A 181 22.00 -28.38 8.54
C GLU A 181 21.19 -27.64 9.61
N LYS A 182 21.40 -26.32 9.73
CA LYS A 182 20.64 -25.47 10.65
C LYS A 182 19.17 -25.38 10.26
N ASP A 183 18.89 -25.22 8.96
CA ASP A 183 17.52 -25.14 8.43
C ASP A 183 16.79 -26.48 8.56
N LEU A 184 17.50 -27.60 8.41
CA LEU A 184 16.99 -28.95 8.64
C LEU A 184 16.61 -29.16 10.10
N ALA A 185 17.49 -28.79 11.04
CA ALA A 185 17.21 -28.89 12.47
C ALA A 185 16.02 -28.00 12.89
N HIS A 186 15.91 -26.81 12.30
CA HIS A 186 14.76 -25.93 12.54
C HIS A 186 13.46 -26.51 11.98
N TRP A 187 13.51 -27.09 10.78
CA TRP A 187 12.38 -27.77 10.16
C TRP A 187 11.88 -28.94 11.02
N GLU A 188 12.77 -29.82 11.49
CA GLU A 188 12.41 -30.96 12.35
C GLU A 188 11.72 -30.53 13.65
N LYS A 189 12.21 -29.43 14.26
CA LYS A 189 11.59 -28.84 15.46
C LYS A 189 10.19 -28.29 15.17
N ASN A 190 10.00 -27.63 14.04
CA ASN A 190 8.70 -27.07 13.64
C ASN A 190 7.69 -28.16 13.30
N ILE A 191 8.10 -29.21 12.57
CA ILE A 191 7.24 -30.36 12.26
C ILE A 191 6.78 -31.06 13.54
N SER A 192 7.69 -31.30 14.49
CA SER A 192 7.35 -31.90 15.79
C SER A 192 6.28 -31.08 16.53
N LYS A 193 6.36 -29.74 16.46
CA LYS A 193 5.37 -28.84 17.08
C LYS A 193 4.00 -28.90 16.38
N ILE A 194 3.99 -28.93 15.06
CA ILE A 194 2.75 -29.04 14.25
C ILE A 194 2.06 -30.38 14.55
N MET A 195 2.81 -31.48 14.52
CA MET A 195 2.29 -32.82 14.81
C MET A 195 1.70 -32.94 16.22
N TYR A 196 2.36 -32.35 17.22
CA TYR A 196 1.87 -32.35 18.61
C TYR A 196 0.53 -31.61 18.75
N ILE A 197 0.40 -30.43 18.13
CA ILE A 197 -0.83 -29.62 18.15
C ILE A 197 -2.00 -30.36 17.49
N SER A 198 -1.76 -31.01 16.35
CA SER A 198 -2.79 -31.79 15.65
C SER A 198 -3.28 -32.99 16.47
N ILE A 199 -2.41 -33.65 17.23
CA ILE A 199 -2.78 -34.78 18.11
C ILE A 199 -3.61 -34.29 19.31
N THR A 200 -3.24 -33.17 19.93
CA THR A 200 -4.01 -32.58 21.05
C THR A 200 -5.36 -32.01 20.65
N ALA A 201 -5.55 -31.64 19.38
CA ALA A 201 -6.82 -31.12 18.87
C ALA A 201 -7.84 -32.23 18.52
N LEU A 202 -7.43 -33.50 18.52
CA LEU A 202 -8.26 -34.66 18.19
C LEU A 202 -8.71 -35.48 19.41
N ASN A 203 -8.24 -35.16 20.62
CA ASN A 203 -8.70 -35.69 21.91
C ASN A 203 -9.59 -34.66 22.63
#